data_AF-A0A226N125-F1
#
_entry.id   AF-A0A226N125-F1
#
_cell.length_a   1.000
_cell.length_b   1.000
_cell.length_c   1.000
_cell.angle_alpha   90.00
_cell.angle_beta   90.00
_cell.angle_gamma   90.00
#
_symmetry.space_group_name_H-M   'P 1'
#
loop_
_entity.id
_entity.type
_entity.pdbx_description
1 polymer ?
#
loop_
_entity_poly.entity_id
_entity_poly.type
_entity_poly.pdbx_seq_one_letter_code
_entity_poly.pdbx_strand_id
1 'polypeptide(L)'
;CDDLECIYSQLTTRKVRNMIAMLERVESSYLPAFKTMLMDVETALTEAQDIHLHLMPLRRHLEDVERTDFSEMRPLLLPLLHVVCLTWVTCKHYSQPARIVVLLQEICNLLIQRALVFLSPEDLLKGEMEESLGKVQMVLSILNGFKEAFEDRREELHTYYKSDQEVKEWDFHAMMVFARLDSFLKRLEMVEDLLANALDLMKLEKIEFSGFKGKALSQQVLDMYEEFQEAYKVFAERTYDCLDLTNMKVEHIDRRLGTVFIQAFDDASDLEHTFKLLEMFGSLLERPVIAADAAGKYSDLIRMFSGALSDARLIYSRHVQAELELGE
;
A
#
# COMPACT_ATOMS: atom_id res chain seq x y z
N CYS A 1 6.65 -30.53 20.23
CA CYS A 1 7.69 -31.38 20.85
C CYS A 1 7.04 -32.48 21.69
N ASP A 2 6.03 -32.14 22.48
CA ASP A 2 5.36 -32.98 23.47
C ASP A 2 4.95 -34.37 22.96
N ASP A 3 4.38 -34.46 21.74
CA ASP A 3 3.98 -35.76 21.16
C ASP A 3 5.18 -36.67 20.87
N LEU A 4 6.26 -36.13 20.30
CA LEU A 4 7.49 -36.89 20.02
C LEU A 4 8.24 -37.23 21.30
N GLU A 5 8.26 -36.34 22.30
CA GLU A 5 8.82 -36.62 23.62
C GLU A 5 8.05 -37.75 24.32
N CYS A 6 6.72 -37.74 24.23
CA CYS A 6 5.87 -38.79 24.75
C CYS A 6 6.17 -40.13 24.07
N ILE A 7 6.21 -40.18 22.73
CA ILE A 7 6.53 -41.38 21.96
C ILE A 7 7.94 -41.90 22.29
N TYR A 8 8.94 -41.01 22.32
CA TYR A 8 10.31 -41.37 22.67
C TYR A 8 10.40 -41.93 24.10
N SER A 9 9.69 -41.33 25.06
CA SER A 9 9.64 -41.82 26.44
C SER A 9 9.02 -43.22 26.53
N GLN A 10 7.97 -43.51 25.76
CA GLN A 10 7.32 -44.82 25.70
C GLN A 10 8.26 -45.88 25.11
N LEU A 11 8.93 -45.54 24.01
CA LEU A 11 9.86 -46.41 23.29
C LEU A 11 11.14 -46.70 24.08
N THR A 12 11.55 -45.79 24.97
CA THR A 12 12.73 -45.96 25.82
C THR A 12 12.42 -46.54 27.21
N THR A 13 11.18 -46.95 27.47
CA THR A 13 10.82 -47.62 28.74
C THR A 13 11.60 -48.91 28.97
N ARG A 14 11.78 -49.29 30.25
CA ARG A 14 12.46 -50.53 30.63
C ARG A 14 11.84 -51.78 29.98
N LYS A 15 10.52 -51.79 29.84
CA LYS A 15 9.78 -52.89 29.21
C LYS A 15 10.17 -53.05 27.74
N VAL A 16 10.18 -51.96 26.98
CA VAL A 16 10.54 -51.97 25.55
C VAL A 16 12.02 -52.31 25.37
N ARG A 17 12.92 -51.75 26.19
CA ARG A 17 14.35 -52.12 26.18
C ARG A 17 14.59 -53.62 26.41
N ASN A 18 13.87 -54.23 27.35
CA ASN A 18 13.95 -55.68 27.56
C ASN A 18 13.43 -56.49 26.36
N MET A 19 12.40 -56.00 25.66
CA MET A 19 11.89 -56.62 24.44
C MET A 19 12.91 -56.54 23.30
N ILE A 20 13.61 -55.41 23.15
CA ILE A 20 14.71 -55.25 22.17
C ILE A 20 15.83 -56.27 22.47
N ALA A 21 16.27 -56.36 23.72
CA ALA A 21 17.32 -57.31 24.13
C ALA A 21 16.92 -58.78 23.88
N MET A 22 15.63 -59.11 24.00
CA MET A 22 15.13 -60.43 23.61
C MET A 22 15.15 -60.61 22.09
N LEU A 23 14.65 -59.63 21.31
CA LEU A 23 14.66 -59.67 19.85
C LEU A 23 16.08 -59.81 19.27
N GLU A 24 17.09 -59.22 19.94
CA GLU A 24 18.50 -59.41 19.64
C GLU A 24 18.97 -60.84 19.87
N ARG A 25 18.59 -61.47 21.00
CA ARG A 25 18.97 -62.85 21.32
C ARG A 25 18.39 -63.89 20.37
N VAL A 26 17.18 -63.65 19.84
CA VAL A 26 16.55 -64.55 18.84
C VAL A 26 16.88 -64.18 17.40
N GLU A 27 17.80 -63.23 17.17
CA GLU A 27 18.20 -62.79 15.82
C GLU A 27 16.99 -62.45 14.92
N SER A 28 16.01 -61.75 15.49
CA SER A 28 14.74 -61.46 14.81
C SER A 28 14.94 -60.59 13.57
N SER A 29 14.31 -60.97 12.46
CA SER A 29 14.29 -60.18 11.22
C SER A 29 13.58 -58.82 11.36
N TYR A 30 12.79 -58.61 12.42
CA TYR A 30 12.10 -57.35 12.70
C TYR A 30 12.97 -56.35 13.49
N LEU A 31 14.06 -56.80 14.10
CA LEU A 31 14.92 -55.95 14.92
C LEU A 31 15.50 -54.75 14.15
N PRO A 32 16.00 -54.89 12.90
CA PRO A 32 16.54 -53.76 12.14
C PRO A 32 15.50 -52.67 11.92
N ALA A 33 14.29 -53.04 11.48
CA ALA A 33 13.20 -52.09 11.24
C ALA A 33 12.80 -51.33 12.51
N PHE A 34 12.75 -52.03 13.66
CA PHE A 34 12.45 -51.39 14.94
C PHE A 34 13.55 -50.41 15.38
N LYS A 35 14.84 -50.77 15.19
CA LYS A 35 15.97 -49.87 15.46
C LYS A 35 15.95 -48.64 14.57
N THR A 36 15.64 -48.80 13.28
CA THR A 36 15.47 -47.67 12.36
C THR A 36 14.36 -46.73 12.84
N MET A 37 13.19 -47.27 13.20
CA MET A 37 12.09 -46.47 13.73
C MET A 37 12.48 -45.70 15.01
N LEU A 38 13.22 -46.32 15.94
CA LEU A 38 13.72 -45.63 17.13
C LEU A 38 14.64 -44.45 16.78
N MET A 39 15.57 -44.67 15.84
CA MET A 39 16.48 -43.63 15.37
C MET A 39 15.73 -42.49 14.66
N ASP A 40 14.71 -42.82 13.87
CA ASP A 40 13.88 -41.82 13.20
C ASP A 40 13.13 -40.93 14.22
N VAL A 41 12.59 -41.53 15.28
CA VAL A 41 11.92 -40.78 16.37
C VAL A 41 12.91 -39.91 17.13
N GLU A 42 14.10 -40.41 17.46
CA GLU A 42 15.14 -39.64 18.17
C GLU A 42 15.65 -38.47 17.32
N THR A 43 15.82 -38.70 16.02
CA THR A 43 16.24 -37.66 15.06
C THR A 43 15.16 -36.59 14.91
N ALA A 44 13.91 -36.99 14.71
CA ALA A 44 12.77 -36.07 14.60
C ALA A 44 12.54 -35.27 15.88
N LEU A 45 12.73 -35.90 17.05
CA LEU A 45 12.64 -35.21 18.34
C LEU A 45 13.73 -34.15 18.49
N THR A 46 14.98 -34.50 18.17
CA THR A 46 16.11 -33.56 18.22
C THR A 46 15.89 -32.37 17.28
N GLU A 47 15.43 -32.64 16.06
CA GLU A 47 15.07 -31.61 15.08
C GLU A 47 13.94 -30.71 15.62
N ALA A 48 12.87 -31.29 16.17
CA ALA A 48 11.74 -30.52 16.69
C ALA A 48 12.14 -29.62 17.87
N GLN A 49 12.99 -30.11 18.79
CA GLN A 49 13.49 -29.33 19.92
C GLN A 49 14.38 -28.17 19.45
N ASP A 50 15.26 -28.40 18.48
CA ASP A 50 16.11 -27.37 17.90
C ASP A 50 15.29 -26.27 17.21
N ILE A 51 14.31 -26.65 16.39
CA ILE A 51 13.40 -25.70 15.73
C ILE A 51 12.60 -24.92 16.76
N HIS A 52 12.03 -25.59 17.77
CA HIS A 52 11.24 -24.94 18.81
C HIS A 52 12.06 -23.89 19.57
N LEU A 53 13.28 -24.24 19.98
CA LEU A 53 14.18 -23.33 20.68
C LEU A 53 14.43 -22.04 19.90
N HIS A 54 14.67 -22.15 18.59
CA HIS A 54 15.04 -21.02 17.74
C HIS A 54 13.84 -20.23 17.19
N LEU A 55 12.65 -20.82 17.13
CA LEU A 55 11.41 -20.11 16.79
C LEU A 55 10.76 -19.43 18.00
N MET A 56 11.06 -19.87 19.23
CA MET A 56 10.45 -19.30 20.45
C MET A 56 10.59 -17.77 20.56
N PRO A 57 11.72 -17.14 20.23
CA PRO A 57 11.86 -15.67 20.28
C PRO A 57 10.88 -14.93 19.35
N LEU A 58 10.54 -15.50 18.19
CA LEU A 58 9.61 -14.86 17.23
C LEU A 58 8.22 -14.65 17.83
N ARG A 59 7.81 -15.52 18.75
CA ARG A 59 6.47 -15.47 19.35
C ARG A 59 6.17 -14.09 19.95
N ARG A 60 7.11 -13.49 20.68
CA ARG A 60 6.89 -12.17 21.28
C ARG A 60 6.73 -11.08 20.23
N HIS A 61 7.60 -11.08 19.21
CA HIS A 61 7.51 -10.10 18.13
C HIS A 61 6.19 -10.21 17.35
N LEU A 62 5.72 -11.44 17.08
CA LEU A 62 4.43 -11.67 16.43
C LEU A 62 3.26 -11.23 17.31
N GLU A 63 3.28 -11.56 18.61
CA GLU A 63 2.27 -11.11 19.56
C GLU A 63 2.23 -9.57 19.69
N ASP A 64 3.38 -8.91 19.61
CA ASP A 64 3.45 -7.44 19.63
C ASP A 64 2.84 -6.85 18.35
N VAL A 65 3.15 -7.40 17.17
CA VAL A 65 2.51 -7.01 15.89
C VAL A 65 0.99 -7.23 15.91
N GLU A 66 0.51 -8.30 16.55
CA GLU A 66 -0.91 -8.58 16.69
C GLU A 66 -1.63 -7.58 17.62
N ARG A 67 -0.97 -7.12 18.68
CA ARG A 67 -1.59 -6.28 19.71
C ARG A 67 -1.46 -4.78 19.43
N THR A 68 -0.39 -4.35 18.78
CA THR A 68 -0.13 -2.94 18.49
C THR A 68 -1.09 -2.41 17.44
N ASP A 69 -1.52 -1.16 17.63
CA ASP A 69 -2.34 -0.45 16.65
C ASP A 69 -1.62 -0.35 15.31
N PHE A 70 -2.38 -0.51 14.23
CA PHE A 70 -1.78 -0.65 12.90
C PHE A 70 -0.93 0.58 12.52
N SER A 71 -1.36 1.78 12.90
CA SER A 71 -0.63 3.04 12.68
C SER A 71 0.75 3.10 13.34
N GLU A 72 0.97 2.33 14.39
CA GLU A 72 2.21 2.29 15.16
C GLU A 72 3.03 1.01 14.92
N MET A 73 2.61 0.17 13.97
CA MET A 73 3.23 -1.15 13.72
C MET A 73 4.62 -1.06 13.07
N ARG A 74 4.89 -0.01 12.28
CA ARG A 74 6.11 0.10 11.45
C ARG A 74 7.42 -0.18 12.22
N PRO A 75 7.66 0.37 13.42
CA PRO A 75 8.90 0.12 14.17
C PRO A 75 9.11 -1.33 14.60
N LEU A 76 8.06 -2.15 14.62
CA LEU A 76 8.12 -3.56 15.05
C LEU A 76 8.56 -4.51 13.94
N LEU A 77 8.40 -4.09 12.68
CA LEU A 77 8.63 -4.93 11.50
C LEU A 77 10.11 -5.27 11.30
N LEU A 78 11.00 -4.29 11.50
CA LEU A 78 12.44 -4.51 11.34
C LEU A 78 13.01 -5.45 12.43
N PRO A 79 12.68 -5.29 13.73
CA PRO A 79 13.01 -6.28 14.76
C PRO A 79 12.46 -7.67 14.46
N LEU A 80 11.22 -7.79 13.96
CA LEU A 80 10.64 -9.08 13.58
C LEU A 80 11.50 -9.77 12.50
N LEU A 81 11.81 -9.06 11.41
CA LEU A 81 12.66 -9.59 10.33
C LEU A 81 14.06 -9.95 10.84
N HIS A 82 14.65 -9.17 11.74
CA HIS A 82 15.94 -9.48 12.35
C HIS A 82 15.91 -10.84 13.07
N VAL A 83 14.85 -11.13 13.83
CA VAL A 83 14.71 -12.43 14.49
C VAL A 83 14.52 -13.56 13.46
N VAL A 84 13.80 -13.32 12.37
CA VAL A 84 13.67 -14.29 11.26
C VAL A 84 15.04 -14.62 10.64
N CYS A 85 15.88 -13.60 10.39
CA CYS A 85 17.26 -13.79 9.92
C CYS A 85 18.11 -14.56 10.93
N LEU A 86 17.98 -14.26 12.22
CA LEU A 86 18.68 -15.01 13.28
C LEU A 86 18.24 -16.48 13.31
N THR A 87 16.95 -16.78 13.22
CA THR A 87 16.45 -18.16 13.13
C THR A 87 17.06 -18.87 11.92
N TRP A 88 17.14 -18.21 10.77
CA TRP A 88 17.78 -18.76 9.57
C TRP A 88 19.26 -19.10 9.77
N VAL A 89 20.02 -18.24 10.44
CA VAL A 89 21.47 -18.44 10.65
C VAL A 89 21.75 -19.48 11.75
N THR A 90 20.92 -19.52 12.79
CA THR A 90 21.20 -20.29 14.01
C THR A 90 20.60 -21.70 14.01
N CYS A 91 19.44 -21.91 13.37
CA CYS A 91 18.76 -23.21 13.38
C CYS A 91 19.03 -24.02 12.11
N LYS A 92 20.00 -24.92 12.17
CA LYS A 92 20.39 -25.77 11.02
C LYS A 92 19.21 -26.53 10.40
N HIS A 93 18.27 -27.01 11.21
CA HIS A 93 17.11 -27.74 10.71
C HIS A 93 16.08 -26.81 10.06
N TYR A 94 16.01 -25.55 10.47
CA TYR A 94 15.06 -24.57 9.91
C TYR A 94 15.61 -23.77 8.73
N SER A 95 16.94 -23.74 8.53
CA SER A 95 17.62 -23.10 7.38
C SER A 95 17.34 -23.81 6.04
N GLN A 96 16.07 -23.95 5.68
CA GLN A 96 15.58 -24.51 4.43
C GLN A 96 14.67 -23.49 3.74
N PRO A 97 14.90 -23.19 2.44
CA PRO A 97 14.10 -22.21 1.70
C PRO A 97 12.59 -22.44 1.82
N ALA A 98 12.15 -23.70 1.74
CA ALA A 98 10.73 -24.05 1.85
C ALA A 98 10.11 -23.67 3.21
N ARG A 99 10.86 -23.74 4.32
CA ARG A 99 10.36 -23.43 5.67
C ARG A 99 10.32 -21.92 5.91
N ILE A 100 11.39 -21.21 5.53
CA ILE A 100 11.47 -19.76 5.73
C ILE A 100 10.47 -19.01 4.85
N VAL A 101 10.24 -19.48 3.61
CA VAL A 101 9.21 -18.92 2.72
C VAL A 101 7.83 -19.03 3.36
N VAL A 102 7.48 -20.19 3.92
CA VAL A 102 6.18 -20.38 4.61
C VAL A 102 6.06 -19.44 5.81
N LEU A 103 7.10 -19.29 6.63
CA LEU A 103 7.08 -18.36 7.76
C LEU A 103 6.85 -16.92 7.31
N LEU A 104 7.56 -16.46 6.28
CA LEU A 104 7.42 -15.12 5.74
C LEU A 104 6.05 -14.90 5.09
N GLN A 105 5.50 -15.92 4.43
CA GLN A 105 4.12 -15.90 3.92
C GLN A 105 3.10 -15.76 5.05
N GLU A 106 3.27 -16.47 6.17
CA GLU A 106 2.38 -16.32 7.33
C GLU A 106 2.51 -14.95 8.01
N ILE A 107 3.71 -14.37 8.04
CA ILE A 107 3.90 -12.97 8.45
C ILE A 107 3.14 -12.03 7.51
N CYS A 108 3.26 -12.21 6.18
CA CYS A 108 2.49 -11.42 5.21
C CYS A 108 0.98 -11.58 5.42
N ASN A 109 0.50 -12.80 5.69
CA ASN A 109 -0.90 -13.08 5.96
C ASN A 109 -1.39 -12.32 7.21
N LEU A 110 -0.59 -12.33 8.29
CA LEU A 110 -0.88 -11.56 9.50
C LEU A 110 -0.96 -10.06 9.20
N LEU A 111 0.01 -9.50 8.46
CA LEU A 111 0.00 -8.08 8.11
C LEU A 111 -1.24 -7.69 7.27
N ILE A 112 -1.63 -8.54 6.32
CA ILE A 112 -2.87 -8.34 5.54
C ILE A 112 -4.09 -8.38 6.45
N GLN A 113 -4.17 -9.32 7.38
CA GLN A 113 -5.28 -9.40 8.34
C GLN A 113 -5.38 -8.15 9.20
N ARG A 114 -4.25 -7.67 9.74
CA ARG A 114 -4.19 -6.45 10.54
C ARG A 114 -4.60 -5.21 9.71
N ALA A 115 -4.15 -5.13 8.45
CA ALA A 115 -4.54 -4.07 7.53
C ALA A 115 -6.04 -4.07 7.23
N LEU A 116 -6.64 -5.25 7.00
CA LEU A 116 -8.09 -5.37 6.76
C LEU A 116 -8.91 -4.92 7.97
N VAL A 117 -8.49 -5.27 9.19
CA VAL A 117 -9.16 -4.80 10.42
C VAL A 117 -9.06 -3.28 10.54
N PHE A 118 -7.90 -2.69 10.25
CA PHE A 118 -7.70 -1.25 10.32
C PHE A 118 -8.51 -0.47 9.27
N LEU A 119 -8.60 -1.00 8.04
CA LEU A 119 -9.32 -0.35 6.94
C LEU A 119 -10.84 -0.44 7.08
N SER A 120 -11.36 -1.51 7.70
CA SER A 120 -12.79 -1.87 7.68
C SER A 120 -13.41 -1.75 6.27
N PRO A 121 -13.18 -2.73 5.36
CA PRO A 121 -13.59 -2.61 3.96
C PRO A 121 -15.08 -2.27 3.74
N GLU A 122 -15.95 -2.69 4.67
CA GLU A 122 -17.38 -2.42 4.61
C GLU A 122 -17.75 -0.95 4.87
N ASP A 123 -16.90 -0.23 5.59
CA ASP A 123 -17.08 1.17 5.98
C ASP A 123 -16.15 2.12 5.23
N LEU A 124 -15.06 1.60 4.64
CA LEU A 124 -14.00 2.40 4.02
C LEU A 124 -14.55 3.40 2.99
N LEU A 125 -15.47 2.98 2.13
CA LEU A 125 -16.04 3.83 1.09
C LEU A 125 -17.23 4.69 1.57
N LYS A 126 -17.78 4.38 2.75
CA LYS A 126 -18.92 5.07 3.37
C LYS A 126 -18.47 6.15 4.37
N GLY A 127 -17.25 6.04 4.87
CA GLY A 127 -16.63 7.02 5.76
C GLY A 127 -16.27 8.33 5.04
N GLU A 128 -15.62 9.22 5.79
CA GLU A 128 -15.09 10.45 5.24
C GLU A 128 -13.94 10.14 4.27
N MET A 129 -14.04 10.61 3.02
CA MET A 129 -13.10 10.24 1.95
C MET A 129 -11.65 10.60 2.28
N GLU A 130 -11.40 11.75 2.91
CA GLU A 130 -10.07 12.19 3.30
C GLU A 130 -9.46 11.28 4.38
N GLU A 131 -10.25 10.90 5.39
CA GLU A 131 -9.82 9.94 6.42
C GLU A 131 -9.55 8.56 5.80
N SER A 132 -10.46 8.07 4.96
CA SER A 132 -10.33 6.78 4.29
C SER A 132 -9.11 6.72 3.37
N LEU A 133 -8.85 7.78 2.60
CA LEU A 133 -7.66 7.89 1.76
C LEU A 133 -6.39 7.86 2.60
N GLY A 134 -6.34 8.62 3.70
CA GLY A 134 -5.22 8.63 4.64
C GLY A 134 -4.94 7.24 5.24
N LYS A 135 -6.00 6.47 5.58
CA LYS A 135 -5.85 5.09 6.06
C LYS A 135 -5.25 4.17 4.99
N VAL A 136 -5.73 4.23 3.74
CA VAL A 136 -5.20 3.42 2.63
C VAL A 136 -3.73 3.73 2.38
N GLN A 137 -3.36 5.02 2.32
CA GLN A 137 -1.99 5.47 2.14
C GLN A 137 -1.06 5.00 3.27
N MET A 138 -1.55 5.04 4.52
CA MET A 138 -0.81 4.52 5.66
C MET A 138 -0.55 3.01 5.53
N VAL A 139 -1.56 2.24 5.14
CA VAL A 139 -1.41 0.79 4.90
C VAL A 139 -0.40 0.50 3.80
N LEU A 140 -0.53 1.17 2.65
CA LEU A 140 0.41 1.03 1.54
C LEU A 140 1.84 1.35 1.98
N SER A 141 2.03 2.46 2.71
CA SER A 141 3.32 2.88 3.24
C SER A 141 3.93 1.84 4.19
N ILE A 142 3.16 1.31 5.14
CA ILE A 142 3.67 0.33 6.11
C ILE A 142 4.03 -1.00 5.43
N LEU A 143 3.18 -1.49 4.53
CA LEU A 143 3.40 -2.78 3.85
C LEU A 143 4.50 -2.70 2.80
N ASN A 144 4.65 -1.59 2.07
CA ASN A 144 5.80 -1.38 1.19
C ASN A 144 7.10 -1.26 2.01
N GLY A 145 7.08 -0.55 3.14
CA GLY A 145 8.22 -0.48 4.05
C GLY A 145 8.63 -1.85 4.61
N PHE A 146 7.69 -2.77 4.82
CA PHE A 146 8.02 -4.17 5.17
C PHE A 146 8.79 -4.88 4.06
N LYS A 147 8.38 -4.70 2.79
CA LYS A 147 9.04 -5.30 1.64
C LYS A 147 10.45 -4.74 1.45
N GLU A 148 10.60 -3.43 1.57
CA GLU A 148 11.90 -2.75 1.54
C GLU A 148 12.83 -3.30 2.63
N ALA A 149 12.34 -3.34 3.88
CA ALA A 149 13.11 -3.90 5.00
C ALA A 149 13.47 -5.37 4.80
N PHE A 150 12.61 -6.15 4.13
CA PHE A 150 12.92 -7.54 3.79
C PHE A 150 14.07 -7.64 2.79
N GLU A 151 14.05 -6.85 1.70
CA GLU A 151 15.12 -6.88 0.71
C GLU A 151 16.44 -6.37 1.30
N ASP A 152 16.41 -5.30 2.11
CA ASP A 152 17.59 -4.81 2.84
C ASP A 152 18.20 -5.93 3.70
N ARG A 153 17.37 -6.65 4.47
CA ARG A 153 17.81 -7.76 5.33
C ARG A 153 18.29 -8.97 4.56
N ARG A 154 17.73 -9.20 3.38
CA ARG A 154 18.15 -10.26 2.48
C ARG A 154 19.55 -9.98 1.92
N GLU A 155 19.82 -8.75 1.50
CA GLU A 155 21.15 -8.32 1.03
C GLU A 155 22.19 -8.35 2.17
N GLU A 156 21.80 -7.91 3.36
CA GLU A 156 22.65 -7.88 4.55
C GLU A 156 22.74 -9.24 5.28
N LEU A 157 22.15 -10.32 4.77
CA LEU A 157 22.06 -11.59 5.50
C LEU A 157 23.43 -12.16 5.89
N HIS A 158 24.45 -11.93 5.05
CA HIS A 158 25.83 -12.31 5.32
C HIS A 158 26.40 -11.71 6.63
N THR A 159 25.90 -10.56 7.08
CA THR A 159 26.36 -9.87 8.30
C THR A 159 26.02 -10.62 9.59
N TYR A 160 25.06 -11.56 9.53
CA TYR A 160 24.66 -12.38 10.67
C TYR A 160 25.60 -13.56 10.91
N TYR A 161 26.42 -13.92 9.91
CA TYR A 161 27.39 -15.01 9.99
C TYR A 161 28.69 -14.53 10.61
N LYS A 162 29.36 -15.43 11.34
CA LYS A 162 30.74 -15.20 11.77
C LYS A 162 31.69 -15.36 10.59
N SER A 163 32.85 -14.69 10.63
CA SER A 163 33.84 -14.68 9.53
C SER A 163 34.34 -16.06 9.09
N ASP A 164 34.15 -17.09 9.91
CA ASP A 164 34.57 -18.47 9.68
C ASP A 164 33.44 -19.40 9.23
N GLN A 165 32.22 -18.90 9.07
CA GLN A 165 31.04 -19.68 8.68
C GLN A 165 30.71 -19.53 7.19
N GLU A 166 30.28 -20.63 6.57
CA GLU A 166 29.70 -20.60 5.22
C GLU A 166 28.34 -19.88 5.27
N VAL A 167 28.21 -18.82 4.45
CA VAL A 167 26.99 -18.03 4.34
C VAL A 167 25.98 -18.80 3.49
N LYS A 168 24.80 -19.05 4.07
CA LYS A 168 23.64 -19.57 3.32
C LYS A 168 22.69 -18.43 3.04
N GLU A 169 22.57 -18.07 1.78
CA GLU A 169 21.69 -16.98 1.35
C GLU A 169 20.24 -17.44 1.21
N TRP A 170 19.33 -16.47 1.15
CA TRP A 170 17.96 -16.70 0.69
C TRP A 170 17.92 -16.72 -0.83
N ASP A 171 18.04 -17.91 -1.41
CA ASP A 171 18.15 -18.16 -2.86
C ASP A 171 16.80 -18.26 -3.59
N PHE A 172 15.67 -18.10 -2.88
CA PHE A 172 14.33 -18.17 -3.46
C PHE A 172 13.87 -16.82 -4.05
N HIS A 173 12.96 -16.86 -5.03
CA HIS A 173 12.42 -15.62 -5.61
C HIS A 173 11.44 -14.94 -4.64
N ALA A 174 11.51 -13.60 -4.50
CA ALA A 174 10.63 -12.82 -3.63
C ALA A 174 9.12 -13.03 -3.90
N MET A 175 8.74 -13.40 -5.13
CA MET A 175 7.36 -13.75 -5.50
C MET A 175 6.82 -14.93 -4.68
N MET A 176 7.69 -15.86 -4.27
CA MET A 176 7.30 -16.97 -3.42
C MET A 176 6.78 -16.48 -2.06
N VAL A 177 7.26 -15.33 -1.57
CA VAL A 177 6.81 -14.73 -0.31
C VAL A 177 5.65 -13.77 -0.55
N PHE A 178 5.80 -12.88 -1.53
CA PHE A 178 4.95 -11.70 -1.65
C PHE A 178 3.78 -11.81 -2.60
N ALA A 179 3.60 -12.90 -3.37
CA ALA A 179 2.54 -12.97 -4.40
C ALA A 179 1.14 -12.54 -3.89
N ARG A 180 0.75 -12.98 -2.69
CA ARG A 180 -0.52 -12.58 -2.07
C ARG A 180 -0.52 -11.13 -1.57
N LEU A 181 0.58 -10.68 -0.97
CA LEU A 181 0.74 -9.29 -0.52
C LEU A 181 0.72 -8.31 -1.69
N ASP A 182 1.42 -8.63 -2.78
CA ASP A 182 1.44 -7.84 -4.02
C ASP A 182 0.05 -7.73 -4.65
N SER A 183 -0.71 -8.84 -4.66
CA SER A 183 -2.10 -8.80 -5.13
C SER A 183 -2.99 -7.94 -4.22
N PHE A 184 -2.71 -7.89 -2.91
CA PHE A 184 -3.44 -7.04 -1.98
C PHE A 184 -3.06 -5.56 -2.15
N LEU A 185 -1.78 -5.24 -2.27
CA LEU A 185 -1.26 -3.89 -2.53
C LEU A 185 -1.83 -3.31 -3.82
N LYS A 186 -1.80 -4.07 -4.93
CA LYS A 186 -2.41 -3.63 -6.20
C LYS A 186 -3.90 -3.28 -6.07
N ARG A 187 -4.63 -4.02 -5.24
CA ARG A 187 -6.04 -3.71 -4.97
C ARG A 187 -6.21 -2.45 -4.13
N LEU A 188 -5.31 -2.22 -3.17
CA LEU A 188 -5.32 -0.99 -2.38
C LEU A 188 -4.93 0.23 -3.22
N GLU A 189 -3.97 0.12 -4.13
CA GLU A 189 -3.60 1.19 -5.08
C GLU A 189 -4.82 1.58 -5.93
N MET A 190 -5.60 0.62 -6.45
CA MET A 190 -6.85 0.92 -7.15
C MET A 190 -7.90 1.64 -6.28
N VAL A 191 -7.96 1.32 -4.99
CA VAL A 191 -8.86 1.99 -4.04
C VAL A 191 -8.35 3.39 -3.69
N GLU A 192 -7.03 3.56 -3.55
CA GLU A 192 -6.39 4.87 -3.36
C GLU A 192 -6.71 5.80 -4.54
N ASP A 193 -6.49 5.33 -5.77
CA ASP A 193 -6.80 6.08 -6.99
C ASP A 193 -8.27 6.49 -7.04
N LEU A 194 -9.18 5.60 -6.67
CA LEU A 194 -10.61 5.89 -6.62
C LEU A 194 -10.95 6.95 -5.58
N LEU A 195 -10.41 6.84 -4.37
CA LEU A 195 -10.65 7.80 -3.29
C LEU A 195 -10.03 9.17 -3.60
N ALA A 196 -8.83 9.21 -4.18
CA ALA A 196 -8.18 10.43 -4.61
C ALA A 196 -8.98 11.15 -5.71
N ASN A 197 -9.43 10.41 -6.73
CA ASN A 197 -10.31 10.94 -7.77
C ASN A 197 -11.64 11.45 -7.20
N ALA A 198 -12.23 10.72 -6.27
CA ALA A 198 -13.47 11.12 -5.63
C ALA A 198 -13.31 12.41 -4.82
N LEU A 199 -12.22 12.54 -4.05
CA LEU A 199 -11.90 13.72 -3.26
C LEU A 199 -11.69 14.97 -4.14
N ASP A 200 -11.05 14.80 -5.29
CA ASP A 200 -10.91 15.88 -6.27
C ASP A 200 -12.27 16.32 -6.83
N LEU A 201 -13.15 15.37 -7.18
CA LEU A 201 -14.49 15.68 -7.70
C LEU A 201 -15.42 16.27 -6.63
N MET A 202 -15.14 16.09 -5.34
CA MET A 202 -15.87 16.79 -4.28
C MET A 202 -15.62 18.31 -4.30
N LYS A 203 -14.54 18.79 -4.93
CA LYS A 203 -14.28 20.23 -5.09
C LYS A 203 -15.30 20.93 -5.99
N LEU A 204 -16.01 20.17 -6.84
CA LEU A 204 -17.03 20.69 -7.74
C LEU A 204 -18.17 21.41 -7.02
N GLU A 205 -18.48 21.00 -5.79
CA GLU A 205 -19.52 21.64 -4.95
C GLU A 205 -19.26 23.15 -4.75
N LYS A 206 -17.98 23.55 -4.72
CA LYS A 206 -17.56 24.92 -4.41
C LYS A 206 -17.31 25.78 -5.66
N ILE A 207 -17.46 25.21 -6.86
CA ILE A 207 -17.19 25.94 -8.10
C ILE A 207 -18.40 26.79 -8.46
N GLU A 208 -18.23 28.10 -8.35
CA GLU A 208 -19.24 29.08 -8.74
C GLU A 208 -18.68 30.07 -9.76
N PHE A 209 -19.27 30.08 -10.96
CA PHE A 209 -18.90 31.03 -11.99
C PHE A 209 -19.69 32.33 -11.82
N SER A 210 -18.97 33.45 -11.92
CA SER A 210 -19.54 34.79 -12.02
C SER A 210 -19.65 35.23 -13.48
N GLY A 211 -20.56 36.18 -13.78
CA GLY A 211 -20.70 36.77 -15.12
C GLY A 211 -21.93 36.30 -15.90
N PHE A 212 -22.01 36.68 -17.18
CA PHE A 212 -23.24 36.54 -18.00
C PHE A 212 -23.68 35.08 -18.18
N LYS A 213 -22.73 34.16 -18.40
CA LYS A 213 -23.00 32.72 -18.45
C LYS A 213 -22.75 31.99 -17.13
N GLY A 214 -22.33 32.72 -16.08
CA GLY A 214 -21.90 32.15 -14.82
C GLY A 214 -22.95 31.22 -14.20
N LYS A 215 -24.20 31.69 -14.11
CA LYS A 215 -25.32 30.87 -13.57
C LYS A 215 -25.53 29.55 -14.33
N ALA A 216 -25.41 29.57 -15.65
CA ALA A 216 -25.62 28.37 -16.48
C ALA A 216 -24.45 27.38 -16.35
N LEU A 217 -23.22 27.87 -16.25
CA LEU A 217 -22.03 27.04 -16.04
C LEU A 217 -22.00 26.46 -14.62
N SER A 218 -22.35 27.24 -13.60
CA SER A 218 -22.46 26.75 -12.22
C SER A 218 -23.51 25.65 -12.11
N GLN A 219 -24.67 25.81 -12.78
CA GLN A 219 -25.68 24.76 -12.81
C GLN A 219 -25.16 23.48 -13.47
N GLN A 220 -24.43 23.58 -14.59
CA GLN A 220 -23.84 22.40 -15.24
C GLN A 220 -22.85 21.67 -14.33
N VAL A 221 -22.04 22.41 -13.55
CA VAL A 221 -21.11 21.80 -12.59
C VAL A 221 -21.85 21.17 -11.41
N LEU A 222 -22.91 21.81 -10.92
CA LEU A 222 -23.76 21.24 -9.87
C LEU A 222 -24.44 19.94 -10.33
N ASP A 223 -24.98 19.91 -11.56
CA ASP A 223 -25.59 18.70 -12.13
C ASP A 223 -24.54 17.56 -12.23
N MET A 224 -23.31 17.88 -12.65
CA MET A 224 -22.19 16.92 -12.66
C MET A 224 -21.84 16.39 -11.27
N TYR A 225 -21.85 17.27 -10.27
CA TYR A 225 -21.59 16.91 -8.88
C TYR A 225 -22.66 15.97 -8.33
N GLU A 226 -23.94 16.27 -8.56
CA GLU A 226 -25.05 15.40 -8.14
C GLU A 226 -25.01 14.03 -8.84
N GLU A 227 -24.71 14.00 -10.15
CA GLU A 227 -24.51 12.76 -10.91
C GLU A 227 -23.37 11.91 -10.33
N PHE A 228 -22.27 12.56 -9.93
CA PHE A 228 -21.13 11.90 -9.30
C PHE A 228 -21.49 11.34 -7.92
N GLN A 229 -22.14 12.13 -7.07
CA GLN A 229 -22.54 11.70 -5.73
C GLN A 229 -23.45 10.47 -5.78
N GLU A 230 -24.44 10.46 -6.66
CA GLU A 230 -25.33 9.30 -6.82
C GLU A 230 -24.55 8.08 -7.31
N ALA A 231 -23.63 8.26 -8.26
CA ALA A 231 -22.77 7.19 -8.74
C ALA A 231 -21.87 6.61 -7.63
N TYR A 232 -21.25 7.49 -6.84
CA TYR A 232 -20.37 7.12 -5.75
C TYR A 232 -21.14 6.42 -4.63
N LYS A 233 -22.34 6.89 -4.28
CA LYS A 233 -23.21 6.27 -3.29
C LYS A 233 -23.59 4.85 -3.71
N VAL A 234 -24.05 4.66 -4.94
CA VAL A 234 -24.38 3.33 -5.49
C VAL A 234 -23.15 2.43 -5.48
N PHE A 235 -21.95 2.98 -5.70
CA PHE A 235 -20.69 2.23 -5.62
C PHE A 235 -20.37 1.81 -4.17
N ALA A 236 -20.46 2.73 -3.21
CA ALA A 236 -20.17 2.47 -1.79
C ALA A 236 -21.14 1.47 -1.14
N GLU A 237 -22.36 1.33 -1.67
CA GLU A 237 -23.36 0.38 -1.19
C GLU A 237 -23.21 -1.04 -1.80
N ARG A 238 -22.40 -1.21 -2.85
CA ARG A 238 -22.22 -2.52 -3.51
C ARG A 238 -21.22 -3.41 -2.78
N THR A 239 -21.47 -4.72 -2.84
CA THR A 239 -20.64 -5.76 -2.22
C THR A 239 -19.64 -6.42 -3.18
N TYR A 240 -19.62 -6.05 -4.46
CA TYR A 240 -18.71 -6.63 -5.47
C TYR A 240 -18.20 -5.61 -6.51
N ASP A 241 -17.03 -5.94 -7.06
CA ASP A 241 -16.15 -5.17 -7.96
C ASP A 241 -16.85 -4.35 -9.05
N CYS A 242 -16.63 -3.03 -9.04
CA CYS A 242 -17.20 -2.08 -10.00
C CYS A 242 -16.24 -0.95 -10.42
N LEU A 243 -14.92 -1.18 -10.30
CA LEU A 243 -13.90 -0.19 -10.66
C LEU A 243 -14.04 0.30 -12.11
N ASP A 244 -14.41 -0.57 -13.04
CA ASP A 244 -14.60 -0.20 -14.46
C ASP A 244 -15.73 0.81 -14.68
N LEU A 245 -16.86 0.70 -13.96
CA LEU A 245 -17.97 1.63 -14.12
C LEU A 245 -17.66 3.02 -13.52
N THR A 246 -16.95 3.05 -12.40
CA THR A 246 -16.57 4.31 -11.75
C THR A 246 -15.57 5.08 -12.62
N ASN A 247 -14.57 4.37 -13.17
CA ASN A 247 -13.57 4.97 -14.06
C ASN A 247 -14.20 5.62 -15.30
N MET A 248 -15.17 4.96 -15.93
CA MET A 248 -15.88 5.53 -17.09
C MET A 248 -16.68 6.79 -16.73
N LYS A 249 -17.28 6.83 -15.54
CA LYS A 249 -18.04 8.02 -15.09
C LYS A 249 -17.13 9.19 -14.76
N VAL A 250 -16.00 8.93 -14.10
CA VAL A 250 -14.98 9.96 -13.80
C VAL A 250 -14.46 10.59 -15.09
N GLU A 251 -14.09 9.78 -16.09
CA GLU A 251 -13.62 10.29 -17.38
C GLU A 251 -14.69 11.14 -18.10
N HIS A 252 -15.96 10.73 -18.04
CA HIS A 252 -17.06 11.50 -18.63
C HIS A 252 -17.26 12.86 -17.94
N ILE A 253 -17.17 12.92 -16.61
CA ILE A 253 -17.21 14.17 -15.85
C ILE A 253 -16.00 15.04 -16.23
N ASP A 254 -14.80 14.47 -16.32
CA ASP A 254 -13.59 15.20 -16.68
C ASP A 254 -13.70 15.87 -18.06
N ARG A 255 -14.25 15.18 -19.07
CA ARG A 255 -14.47 15.76 -20.41
C ARG A 255 -15.48 16.92 -20.38
N ARG A 256 -16.55 16.79 -19.59
CA ARG A 256 -17.54 17.86 -19.42
C ARG A 256 -16.93 19.06 -18.68
N LEU A 257 -16.14 18.82 -17.64
CA LEU A 257 -15.40 19.86 -16.91
C LEU A 257 -14.40 20.58 -17.81
N GLY A 258 -13.66 19.86 -18.66
CA GLY A 258 -12.78 20.46 -19.67
C GLY A 258 -13.56 21.39 -20.61
N THR A 259 -14.74 20.96 -21.06
CA THR A 259 -15.61 21.80 -21.90
C THR A 259 -16.10 23.05 -21.14
N VAL A 260 -16.54 22.91 -19.89
CA VAL A 260 -16.97 24.03 -19.04
C VAL A 260 -15.82 25.00 -18.80
N PHE A 261 -14.62 24.50 -18.52
CA PHE A 261 -13.42 25.31 -18.34
C PHE A 261 -13.13 26.17 -19.57
N ILE A 262 -13.16 25.57 -20.77
CA ILE A 262 -12.92 26.27 -22.02
C ILE A 262 -13.98 27.36 -22.27
N GLN A 263 -15.25 27.05 -22.02
CA GLN A 263 -16.34 28.03 -22.14
C GLN A 263 -16.19 29.19 -21.14
N ALA A 264 -15.82 28.89 -19.90
CA ALA A 264 -15.59 29.91 -18.87
C ALA A 264 -14.37 30.78 -19.20
N PHE A 265 -13.31 30.18 -19.74
CA PHE A 265 -12.10 30.88 -20.16
C PHE A 265 -12.39 31.83 -21.32
N ASP A 266 -13.14 31.39 -22.32
CA ASP A 266 -13.50 32.21 -23.48
C ASP A 266 -14.45 33.37 -23.15
N ASP A 267 -15.25 33.23 -22.09
CA ASP A 267 -16.13 34.28 -21.58
C ASP A 267 -15.44 35.23 -20.57
N ALA A 268 -14.19 34.98 -20.18
CA ALA A 268 -13.46 35.81 -19.22
C ALA A 268 -13.16 37.20 -19.81
N SER A 269 -13.59 38.26 -19.11
CA SER A 269 -13.49 39.64 -19.59
C SER A 269 -12.09 40.23 -19.49
N ASP A 270 -11.29 39.76 -18.52
CA ASP A 270 -9.95 40.26 -18.27
C ASP A 270 -9.06 39.16 -17.64
N LEU A 271 -7.79 39.53 -17.48
CA LEU A 271 -6.77 38.67 -16.90
C LEU A 271 -7.07 38.28 -15.44
N GLU A 272 -7.70 39.17 -14.67
CA GLU A 272 -8.04 38.90 -13.26
C GLU A 272 -9.12 37.81 -13.16
N HIS A 273 -10.18 37.90 -13.96
CA HIS A 273 -11.22 36.87 -14.06
C HIS A 273 -10.64 35.52 -14.53
N THR A 274 -9.68 35.57 -15.45
CA THR A 274 -9.00 34.36 -15.93
C THR A 274 -8.15 33.71 -14.83
N PHE A 275 -7.42 34.49 -14.03
CA PHE A 275 -6.67 33.94 -12.89
C PHE A 275 -7.59 33.38 -11.81
N LYS A 276 -8.72 34.03 -11.50
CA LYS A 276 -9.73 33.48 -10.59
C LYS A 276 -10.28 32.15 -11.10
N LEU A 277 -10.50 32.01 -12.41
CA LEU A 277 -10.91 30.74 -13.01
C LEU A 277 -9.87 29.63 -12.83
N LEU A 278 -8.59 29.94 -13.07
CA LEU A 278 -7.50 29.00 -12.86
C LEU A 278 -7.38 28.58 -11.39
N GLU A 279 -7.53 29.54 -10.47
CA GLU A 279 -7.52 29.28 -9.02
C GLU A 279 -8.70 28.40 -8.58
N MET A 280 -9.91 28.67 -9.10
CA MET A 280 -11.10 27.86 -8.80
C MET A 280 -10.96 26.41 -9.24
N PHE A 281 -10.41 26.16 -10.44
CA PHE A 281 -10.20 24.78 -10.89
C PHE A 281 -9.01 24.12 -10.18
N GLY A 282 -7.94 24.87 -9.86
CA GLY A 282 -6.80 24.37 -9.07
C GLY A 282 -6.28 23.02 -9.59
N SER A 283 -6.28 22.00 -8.72
CA SER A 283 -5.80 20.65 -9.06
C SER A 283 -6.66 19.93 -10.11
N LEU A 284 -7.88 20.39 -10.40
CA LEU A 284 -8.69 19.83 -11.50
C LEU A 284 -8.01 20.04 -12.87
N LEU A 285 -7.18 21.09 -13.01
CA LEU A 285 -6.40 21.34 -14.22
C LEU A 285 -5.22 20.38 -14.39
N GLU A 286 -4.81 19.68 -13.33
CA GLU A 286 -3.75 18.67 -13.38
C GLU A 286 -4.28 17.33 -13.91
N ARG A 287 -5.61 17.15 -13.95
CA ARG A 287 -6.26 15.94 -14.45
C ARG A 287 -6.00 15.80 -15.95
N PRO A 288 -5.52 14.65 -16.45
CA PRO A 288 -4.97 14.53 -17.81
C PRO A 288 -5.90 15.00 -18.94
N VAL A 289 -7.18 14.70 -18.84
CA VAL A 289 -8.20 15.08 -19.84
C VAL A 289 -8.40 16.60 -19.85
N ILE A 290 -8.53 17.21 -18.67
CA ILE A 290 -8.74 18.65 -18.53
C ILE A 290 -7.46 19.42 -18.89
N ALA A 291 -6.29 18.91 -18.49
CA ALA A 291 -4.99 19.47 -18.82
C ALA A 291 -4.78 19.55 -20.35
N ALA A 292 -5.19 18.49 -21.07
CA ALA A 292 -5.10 18.45 -22.52
C ALA A 292 -5.96 19.53 -23.19
N ASP A 293 -7.18 19.75 -22.69
CA ASP A 293 -8.07 20.81 -23.18
C ASP A 293 -7.52 22.21 -22.83
N ALA A 294 -7.07 22.39 -21.58
CA ALA A 294 -6.52 23.66 -21.08
C ALA A 294 -5.22 24.07 -21.78
N ALA A 295 -4.44 23.11 -22.28
CA ALA A 295 -3.17 23.36 -22.96
C ALA A 295 -3.29 24.33 -24.14
N GLY A 296 -4.42 24.29 -24.86
CA GLY A 296 -4.69 25.20 -25.98
C GLY A 296 -4.81 26.68 -25.57
N LYS A 297 -5.18 26.95 -24.32
CA LYS A 297 -5.47 28.31 -23.81
C LYS A 297 -4.26 29.02 -23.22
N TYR A 298 -3.12 28.34 -23.02
CA TYR A 298 -1.91 29.00 -22.51
C TYR A 298 -1.43 30.15 -23.41
N SER A 299 -1.54 29.98 -24.73
CA SER A 299 -1.16 31.02 -25.68
C SER A 299 -2.03 32.28 -25.55
N ASP A 300 -3.33 32.11 -25.32
CA ASP A 300 -4.27 33.19 -25.05
C ASP A 300 -4.01 33.87 -23.71
N LEU A 301 -3.70 33.10 -22.66
CA LEU A 301 -3.33 33.63 -21.36
C LEU A 301 -2.08 34.52 -21.44
N ILE A 302 -1.04 34.08 -22.16
CA ILE A 302 0.18 34.87 -22.37
C ILE A 302 -0.14 36.15 -23.14
N ARG A 303 -1.01 36.09 -24.14
CA ARG A 303 -1.44 37.26 -24.91
C ARG A 303 -2.20 38.26 -24.02
N MET A 304 -3.12 37.80 -23.18
CA MET A 304 -3.84 38.63 -22.22
C MET A 304 -2.89 39.29 -21.22
N PHE A 305 -1.91 38.53 -20.70
CA PHE A 305 -0.87 39.05 -19.81
C PHE A 305 -0.02 40.13 -20.47
N SER A 306 0.44 39.90 -21.70
CA SER A 306 1.19 40.89 -22.48
C SER A 306 0.37 42.16 -22.78
N GLY A 307 -0.93 42.00 -23.04
CA GLY A 307 -1.86 43.13 -23.20
C GLY A 307 -1.94 43.97 -21.93
N ALA A 308 -2.20 43.34 -20.79
CA ALA A 308 -2.27 44.00 -19.49
C ALA A 308 -0.96 44.75 -19.13
N LEU A 309 0.20 44.15 -19.41
CA LEU A 309 1.50 44.82 -19.25
C LEU A 309 1.67 46.04 -20.16
N SER A 310 1.18 45.95 -21.39
CA SER A 310 1.23 47.05 -22.36
C SER A 310 0.35 48.21 -21.92
N ASP A 311 -0.84 47.92 -21.38
CA ASP A 311 -1.75 48.91 -20.82
C ASP A 311 -1.15 49.59 -19.58
N ALA A 312 -0.57 48.81 -18.66
CA ALA A 312 0.12 49.34 -17.50
C ALA A 312 1.30 50.27 -17.90
N ARG A 313 2.07 49.87 -18.91
CA ARG A 313 3.15 50.70 -19.47
C ARG A 313 2.61 52.01 -20.05
N LEU A 314 1.50 51.96 -20.79
CA LEU A 314 0.88 53.15 -21.36
C LEU A 314 0.42 54.13 -20.28
N ILE A 315 -0.23 53.63 -19.22
CA ILE A 315 -0.64 54.44 -18.07
C ILE A 315 0.57 55.10 -17.43
N TYR A 316 1.62 54.32 -17.14
CA TYR A 316 2.86 54.85 -16.57
C TYR A 316 3.48 55.94 -17.44
N SER A 317 3.64 55.69 -18.75
CA SER A 317 4.21 56.67 -19.68
C SER A 317 3.37 57.95 -19.77
N ARG A 318 2.04 57.86 -19.72
CA ARG A 318 1.15 59.04 -19.70
C ARG A 318 1.36 59.89 -18.45
N HIS A 319 1.49 59.26 -17.28
CA HIS A 319 1.76 59.98 -16.04
C HIS A 319 3.12 60.66 -16.04
N VAL A 320 4.17 59.95 -16.47
CA VAL A 320 5.52 60.53 -16.62
C VAL A 320 5.54 61.72 -17.58
N GLN A 321 4.80 61.63 -18.69
CA GLN A 321 4.72 62.73 -19.65
C GLN A 321 3.92 63.93 -19.11
N ALA A 322 2.84 63.68 -18.37
CA ALA A 322 2.07 64.74 -17.72
C ALA A 322 2.87 65.48 -16.64
N GLU A 323 3.72 64.78 -15.88
CA GLU A 323 4.65 65.40 -14.91
C GLU A 323 5.71 66.27 -15.61
N LEU A 324 6.24 65.81 -16.74
CA LEU A 324 7.19 66.58 -17.57
C LEU A 324 6.56 67.84 -18.20
N GLU A 325 5.27 67.80 -18.54
CA GLU A 325 4.53 68.92 -19.13
C GLU A 325 4.04 69.94 -18.08
N LEU A 326 3.86 69.53 -16.82
CA LEU A 326 3.44 70.40 -15.71
C LEU A 326 4.60 71.11 -15.01
N GLY A 327 5.84 70.78 -15.34
CA GLY A 327 7.03 71.56 -14.93
C GLY A 327 7.25 71.61 -13.42
N GLU A 328 7.35 70.46 -12.77
CA GLU A 328 8.12 70.30 -11.52
C GLU A 328 9.51 69.73 -11.80
#